data_AF-A0A920TNJ5-F1
#
_entry.id   AF-A0A920TNJ5-F1
#
_cell.length_a   1.000
_cell.length_b   1.000
_cell.length_c   1.000
_cell.angle_alpha   90.00
_cell.angle_beta   90.00
_cell.angle_gamma   90.00
#
_symmetry.space_group_name_H-M   'P 1'
#
loop_
_entity.id
_entity.type
_entity.pdbx_description
1 polymer ?
#
loop_
_entity_poly.entity_id
_entity_poly.type
_entity_poly.pdbx_seq_one_letter_code
_entity_poly.pdbx_strand_id
1 'polypeptide(L)'
;MKLSTVCPAPAGSVLIRDVRAWHGGTPNLSKEVRAIPNVEFFAPWYREPMPISMPREIYDSLSDHAKNIARYIVCDSNETVKTGYSLENTQVRSFYKKDK
;
A
#
# COMPACT_ATOMS: atom_id res chain seq x y z
N MET A 1 23.12 -8.24 6.92
CA MET A 1 22.68 -9.54 6.36
C MET A 1 22.78 -9.48 4.84
N LYS A 2 23.70 -10.22 4.21
CA LYS A 2 23.87 -10.25 2.74
C LYS A 2 22.87 -11.19 2.03
N LEU A 3 22.30 -12.15 2.77
CA LEU A 3 21.44 -13.21 2.23
C LEU A 3 19.93 -12.94 2.41
N SER A 4 19.55 -11.80 2.98
CA SER A 4 18.14 -11.43 3.21
C SER A 4 17.67 -10.28 2.32
N THR A 5 18.41 -9.98 1.26
CA THR A 5 18.05 -8.94 0.30
C THR A 5 17.42 -9.58 -0.92
N VAL A 6 16.21 -9.13 -1.27
CA VAL A 6 15.51 -9.52 -2.51
C VAL A 6 15.96 -8.63 -3.70
N CYS A 7 16.99 -7.80 -3.52
CA CYS A 7 17.49 -6.88 -4.53
C CYS A 7 18.73 -7.46 -5.23
N PRO A 8 18.78 -7.46 -6.58
CA PRO A 8 17.78 -6.91 -7.49
C PRO A 8 16.57 -7.84 -7.70
N ALA A 9 15.39 -7.22 -7.87
CA ALA A 9 14.15 -7.88 -8.32
C ALA A 9 13.77 -7.28 -9.69
N PRO A 10 13.92 -8.01 -10.80
CA PRO A 10 13.50 -7.54 -12.12
C PRO A 10 12.00 -7.21 -12.18
N ALA A 11 11.60 -6.32 -13.10
CA ALA A 11 10.18 -6.04 -13.33
C ALA A 11 9.40 -7.33 -13.62
N GLY A 12 8.22 -7.47 -13.01
CA GLY A 12 7.43 -8.71 -13.03
C GLY A 12 7.74 -9.68 -11.89
N SER A 13 8.77 -9.43 -11.08
CA SER A 13 9.00 -10.21 -9.86
C SER A 13 7.91 -9.93 -8.81
N VAL A 14 7.48 -10.97 -8.09
CA VAL A 14 6.48 -10.86 -7.02
C VAL A 14 7.10 -11.24 -5.69
N LEU A 15 6.94 -10.36 -4.69
CA LEU A 15 7.31 -10.65 -3.30
C LEU A 15 6.03 -10.85 -2.50
N ILE A 16 5.82 -12.09 -2.05
CA ILE A 16 4.73 -12.42 -1.13
C ILE A 16 5.29 -12.35 0.29
N ARG A 17 4.61 -11.62 1.17
CA ARG A 17 5.05 -11.38 2.54
C ARG A 17 3.89 -11.51 3.51
N ASP A 18 4.14 -12.20 4.62
CA ASP A 18 3.29 -12.10 5.80
C ASP A 18 3.51 -10.73 6.45
N VAL A 19 2.44 -10.09 6.93
CA VAL A 19 2.50 -8.75 7.55
C VAL A 19 3.39 -8.70 8.79
N ARG A 20 3.65 -9.85 9.45
CA ARG A 20 4.53 -9.98 10.61
C ARG A 20 6.00 -10.14 10.24
N ALA A 21 6.31 -10.38 8.96
CA ALA A 21 7.68 -10.55 8.51
C ALA A 21 8.45 -9.21 8.63
N TRP A 22 9.49 -9.19 9.47
CA TRP A 22 10.38 -8.05 9.59
C TRP A 22 11.02 -7.73 8.25
N HIS A 23 10.97 -6.45 7.88
CA HIS A 23 11.50 -5.95 6.62
C HIS A 23 11.80 -4.47 6.71
N GLY A 24 12.55 -3.97 5.73
CA GLY A 24 12.78 -2.56 5.54
C GLY A 24 13.12 -2.28 4.08
N GLY A 25 12.89 -1.04 3.67
CA GLY A 25 13.35 -0.56 2.38
C GLY A 25 14.87 -0.62 2.30
N THR A 26 15.41 -1.10 1.19
CA THR A 26 16.85 -0.96 0.89
C THR A 26 17.09 0.42 0.28
N PRO A 27 18.22 1.12 0.54
CA PRO A 27 18.53 2.37 -0.15
C PRO A 27 18.43 2.23 -1.69
N ASN A 28 17.95 3.28 -2.36
CA ASN A 28 17.99 3.36 -3.82
C ASN A 28 19.26 4.10 -4.22
N LEU A 29 20.27 3.35 -4.69
CA LEU A 29 21.56 3.91 -5.12
C LEU A 29 21.57 4.33 -6.60
N SER A 30 20.46 4.14 -7.32
CA SER A 30 20.31 4.55 -8.72
C SER A 30 19.76 5.96 -8.83
N LYS A 31 19.82 6.53 -10.04
CA LYS A 31 19.14 7.79 -10.38
C LYS A 31 17.70 7.58 -10.88
N GLU A 32 17.24 6.34 -10.90
CA GLU A 32 15.93 5.96 -11.42
C GLU A 32 14.93 5.67 -10.30
N VAL A 33 13.65 5.88 -10.58
CA VAL A 33 12.57 5.51 -9.65
C VAL A 33 12.47 3.99 -9.56
N ARG A 34 12.48 3.45 -8.34
CA ARG A 34 12.25 2.03 -8.07
C ARG A 34 10.84 1.82 -7.53
N ALA A 35 9.86 1.75 -8.45
CA ALA A 35 8.47 1.51 -8.11
C ALA A 35 8.26 0.04 -7.69
N ILE A 36 7.62 -0.17 -6.54
CA ILE A 36 7.22 -1.50 -6.03
C ILE A 36 5.77 -1.37 -5.56
N PRO A 37 4.78 -1.41 -6.48
CA PRO A 37 3.38 -1.38 -6.08
C PRO A 37 3.08 -2.59 -5.19
N ASN A 38 2.27 -2.38 -4.16
CA ASN A 38 1.85 -3.44 -3.26
C ASN A 38 0.32 -3.51 -3.19
N VAL A 39 -0.15 -4.67 -2.73
CA VAL A 39 -1.53 -4.90 -2.31
C VAL A 39 -1.45 -5.69 -1.01
N GLU A 40 -2.23 -5.29 -0.02
CA GLU A 40 -2.30 -5.96 1.27
C GLU A 40 -3.69 -6.58 1.43
N PHE A 41 -3.71 -7.88 1.72
CA PHE A 41 -4.93 -8.62 1.96
C PHE A 41 -5.02 -8.97 3.44
N PHE A 42 -6.11 -8.56 4.06
CA PHE A 42 -6.39 -8.87 5.44
C PHE A 42 -7.41 -9.99 5.56
N ALA A 43 -7.33 -10.74 6.66
CA ALA A 43 -8.38 -11.67 7.02
C ALA A 43 -9.72 -10.91 7.19
N PRO A 44 -10.88 -11.52 6.86
CA PRO A 44 -12.17 -10.81 6.84
C PRO A 44 -12.58 -10.14 8.15
N TRP A 45 -12.05 -10.63 9.27
CA TRP A 45 -12.31 -10.12 10.62
C TRP A 45 -11.33 -9.03 11.08
N TYR A 46 -10.22 -8.83 10.36
CA TYR A 46 -9.21 -7.84 10.71
C TYR A 46 -9.54 -6.50 10.07
N ARG A 47 -9.47 -5.43 10.88
CA ARG A 47 -9.73 -4.05 10.43
C ARG A 47 -8.54 -3.18 10.80
N GLU A 48 -7.81 -2.78 9.77
CA GLU A 48 -6.79 -1.75 9.80
C GLU A 48 -7.46 -0.43 9.33
N PRO A 49 -7.00 0.76 9.76
CA PRO A 49 -7.50 2.02 9.23
C PRO A 49 -7.05 2.21 7.77
N MET A 50 -7.70 1.47 6.87
CA MET A 50 -7.41 1.46 5.45
C MET A 50 -7.80 2.80 4.83
N PRO A 51 -6.88 3.53 4.19
CA PRO A 51 -7.20 4.77 3.53
C PRO A 51 -8.03 4.52 2.26
N ILE A 52 -9.02 5.37 2.03
CA ILE A 52 -9.72 5.43 0.75
C ILE A 52 -8.70 5.81 -0.32
N SER A 53 -8.49 4.88 -1.26
CA SER A 53 -7.40 4.94 -2.24
C SER A 53 -7.82 4.45 -3.63
N MET A 54 -9.04 3.95 -3.79
CA MET A 54 -9.55 3.43 -5.05
C MET A 54 -10.63 4.36 -5.65
N PRO A 55 -10.39 4.93 -6.84
CA PRO A 55 -11.42 5.65 -7.59
C PRO A 55 -12.63 4.76 -7.90
N ARG A 56 -13.83 5.35 -7.84
CA ARG A 56 -15.09 4.67 -8.16
C ARG A 56 -15.07 4.05 -9.56
N GLU A 57 -14.58 4.79 -10.56
CA GLU A 57 -14.50 4.33 -11.95
C GLU A 57 -13.68 3.04 -12.11
N ILE A 58 -12.56 2.92 -11.38
CA ILE A 58 -11.73 1.72 -11.40
C ILE A 58 -12.48 0.57 -10.73
N TYR A 59 -13.05 0.82 -9.55
CA TYR A 59 -13.82 -0.19 -8.82
C TYR A 59 -14.97 -0.77 -9.65
N ASP A 60 -15.70 0.07 -10.38
CA ASP A 60 -16.86 -0.36 -11.16
C ASP A 60 -16.46 -1.25 -12.35
N SER A 61 -15.23 -1.12 -12.84
CA SER A 61 -14.65 -1.97 -13.89
C SER A 61 -14.18 -3.35 -13.40
N LEU A 62 -14.11 -3.57 -12.08
CA LEU A 62 -13.62 -4.82 -11.50
C LEU A 62 -14.67 -5.94 -11.57
N SER A 63 -14.19 -7.19 -11.50
CA SER A 63 -15.04 -8.37 -11.28
C SER A 63 -15.74 -8.32 -9.91
N ASP A 64 -16.82 -9.08 -9.74
CA ASP A 64 -17.55 -9.13 -8.46
C ASP A 64 -16.66 -9.54 -7.29
N HIS A 65 -15.74 -10.47 -7.53
CA HIS A 65 -14.77 -10.90 -6.51
C HIS A 65 -13.83 -9.76 -6.10
N ALA A 66 -13.29 -9.03 -7.08
CA ALA A 66 -12.39 -7.92 -6.83
C ALA A 66 -13.11 -6.73 -6.19
N LYS A 67 -14.36 -6.44 -6.60
CA LYS A 67 -15.25 -5.49 -5.91
C LYS A 67 -15.44 -5.85 -4.45
N ASN A 68 -15.74 -7.11 -4.17
CA ASN A 68 -15.87 -7.57 -2.79
C ASN A 68 -14.59 -7.32 -1.99
N ILE A 69 -13.41 -7.67 -2.51
CA ILE A 69 -12.14 -7.42 -1.81
C ILE A 69 -11.91 -5.92 -1.56
N ALA A 70 -12.16 -5.09 -2.57
CA ALA A 70 -11.88 -3.65 -2.58
C ALA A 70 -12.91 -2.78 -1.84
N ARG A 71 -14.03 -3.36 -1.37
CA ARG A 71 -15.22 -2.64 -0.88
C ARG A 71 -14.97 -1.62 0.24
N TYR A 72 -13.83 -1.70 0.93
CA TYR A 72 -13.49 -0.81 2.03
C TYR A 72 -12.50 0.32 1.68
N ILE A 73 -11.97 0.33 0.46
CA ILE A 73 -10.97 1.33 0.03
C ILE A 73 -11.45 2.19 -1.14
N VAL A 74 -12.68 1.99 -1.62
CA VAL A 74 -13.28 2.73 -2.73
C VAL A 74 -13.90 4.04 -2.26
N CYS A 75 -13.74 5.11 -3.03
CA CYS A 75 -14.39 6.39 -2.75
C CYS A 75 -15.89 6.37 -3.09
N ASP A 76 -16.66 7.26 -2.47
CA ASP A 76 -18.06 7.46 -2.82
C ASP A 76 -18.20 8.00 -4.25
N SER A 77 -19.37 7.80 -4.86
CA SER A 77 -19.61 8.18 -6.27
C SER A 77 -19.44 9.67 -6.55
N ASN A 78 -19.58 10.51 -5.53
CA ASN A 78 -19.49 11.96 -5.62
C ASN A 78 -18.12 12.49 -5.17
N GLU A 79 -17.19 11.60 -4.81
CA GLU A 79 -15.86 11.94 -4.31
C GLU A 79 -14.76 11.54 -5.29
N THR A 80 -13.59 12.17 -5.14
CA THR A 80 -12.37 11.81 -5.87
C THR A 80 -11.27 11.45 -4.88
N VAL A 81 -10.45 10.46 -5.24
CA VAL A 81 -9.30 10.06 -4.42
C VAL A 81 -8.29 11.20 -4.41
N LYS A 82 -7.83 11.60 -3.21
CA LYS A 82 -6.72 12.55 -3.08
C LYS A 82 -5.42 11.89 -3.55
N THR A 83 -4.88 12.36 -4.66
CA THR A 83 -3.60 11.87 -5.22
C THR A 83 -2.41 12.69 -4.75
N GLY A 84 -1.20 12.12 -4.85
CA GLY A 84 0.06 12.78 -4.50
C GLY A 84 0.57 12.41 -3.10
N TYR A 85 1.71 12.99 -2.71
CA TYR A 85 2.24 12.78 -1.37
C TYR A 85 1.49 13.67 -0.36
N SER A 86 1.09 13.11 0.78
CA SER A 86 0.49 13.87 1.87
C SER A 86 1.24 13.61 3.18
N LEU A 87 1.46 14.68 3.92
CA LEU A 87 2.02 14.63 5.28
C LEU A 87 0.93 14.54 6.35
N GLU A 88 -0.35 14.55 5.96
CA GLU A 88 -1.49 14.60 6.89
C GLU A 88 -1.96 13.20 7.31
N ASN A 89 -1.88 12.21 6.40
CA ASN A 89 -2.41 10.85 6.59
C ASN A 89 -1.33 9.77 6.67
N THR A 90 -0.06 10.12 6.85
CA THR A 90 0.96 9.11 7.10
C THR A 90 0.76 8.57 8.52
N GLN A 91 0.43 7.28 8.65
CA GLN A 91 0.42 6.57 9.95
C GLN A 91 1.72 6.75 10.75
N VAL A 92 2.79 7.16 10.07
CA VAL A 92 4.07 7.59 10.63
C VAL A 92 3.93 8.73 11.65
N ARG A 93 2.94 9.64 11.52
CA ARG A 93 2.77 10.77 12.45
C ARG A 93 2.33 10.36 13.86
N SER A 94 1.65 9.24 14.06
CA SER A 94 1.28 8.83 15.44
C SER A 94 2.48 8.35 16.25
N PHE A 95 3.56 7.91 15.60
CA PHE A 95 4.79 7.43 16.25
C PHE A 95 5.82 8.56 16.50
N TYR A 96 5.68 9.71 15.83
CA TYR A 96 6.61 10.84 15.92
C TYR A 96 5.98 12.12 16.47
N LYS A 97 4.86 12.04 17.20
CA LYS A 97 4.53 13.10 18.17
C LYS A 97 5.51 12.95 19.34
N LYS A 98 6.70 13.51 19.19
CA LYS A 98 7.54 13.88 20.32
C LYS A 98 6.73 14.90 21.11
N ASP A 99 6.34 14.54 22.33
CA ASP A 99 5.86 15.48 23.32
C ASP A 99 6.81 16.70 23.33
N LYS A 100 6.25 17.87 23.09
CA LYS A 100 6.88 19.15 23.38
C LYS A 100 6.41 19.60 24.76
#